data_AF-A0A1V5PU04-F1
#
_entry.id   AF-A0A1V5PU04-F1
#
_cell.length_a   1.000
_cell.length_b   1.000
_cell.length_c   1.000
_cell.angle_alpha   90.00
_cell.angle_beta   90.00
_cell.angle_gamma   90.00
#
_symmetry.space_group_name_H-M   'P 1'
#
loop_
_entity.id
_entity.type
_entity.pdbx_description
1 polymer ?
#
loop_
_entity_poly.entity_id
_entity_poly.type
_entity_poly.pdbx_seq_one_letter_code
_entity_poly.pdbx_strand_id
1 'polypeptide(L)' 'MEKKQDYFRVPITMPSSMVSFLENLGIECKKAGGHKIANTEIVRSLIKLLMDLDLDLSAIKTEEELEMRIKDAARKYK' A
#
# COMPACT_ATOMS: atom_id res chain seq x y z
N MET A 1 -18.97 -2.34 8.29
CA MET A 1 -17.55 -2.31 8.70
C MET A 1 -17.19 -3.67 9.26
N GLU A 2 -16.12 -4.28 8.79
CA GLU A 2 -15.57 -5.52 9.38
C GLU A 2 -15.25 -5.31 10.86
N LYS A 3 -15.52 -6.30 11.71
CA LYS A 3 -15.18 -6.19 13.12
C LYS A 3 -13.68 -6.41 13.29
N LYS A 4 -13.07 -5.76 14.28
CA LYS A 4 -11.62 -5.93 14.57
C LYS A 4 -11.18 -7.40 14.73
N GLN A 5 -12.08 -8.26 15.20
CA GLN A 5 -11.86 -9.70 15.36
C GLN A 5 -11.74 -10.47 14.04
N ASP A 6 -12.22 -9.91 12.93
CA ASP A 6 -12.21 -10.55 11.61
C ASP A 6 -10.91 -10.25 10.83
N TYR A 7 -10.00 -9.44 11.40
CA TYR A 7 -8.73 -9.08 10.76
C TYR A 7 -7.68 -10.17 10.96
N PHE A 8 -7.10 -10.62 9.85
CA PHE A 8 -5.92 -11.50 9.86
C PHE A 8 -4.63 -10.70 10.01
N ARG A 9 -3.68 -11.24 10.79
CA ARG A 9 -2.32 -10.66 10.89
C ARG A 9 -1.47 -11.17 9.74
N VAL A 10 -0.91 -10.23 8.97
CA VAL A 10 0.06 -10.52 7.91
C VAL A 10 1.42 -9.99 8.36
N PRO A 11 2.40 -10.85 8.70
CA PRO A 11 3.76 -10.40 8.96
C PRO A 11 4.42 -10.01 7.63
N ILE A 12 4.96 -8.79 7.56
CA ILE A 12 5.65 -8.28 6.38
C ILE A 12 7.08 -7.96 6.76
N THR A 13 8.03 -8.56 6.04
CA THR A 13 9.46 -8.24 6.15
C THR A 13 9.79 -7.16 5.15
N MET A 14 10.33 -6.03 5.62
CA MET A 14 10.73 -4.92 4.77
C MET A 14 12.02 -4.27 5.29
N PRO A 15 12.84 -3.64 4.43
CA PRO A 15 13.99 -2.85 4.85
C PRO A 15 13.59 -1.72 5.81
N SER A 16 14.50 -1.32 6.69
CA SER A 16 14.28 -0.23 7.64
C SER A 16 13.88 1.08 6.95
N SER A 17 14.41 1.36 5.76
CA SER A 17 14.05 2.52 4.95
C SER A 17 12.56 2.56 4.57
N MET A 18 11.95 1.41 4.27
CA MET A 18 10.53 1.30 3.95
C MET A 18 9.65 1.50 5.19
N VAL A 19 10.05 0.96 6.34
CA VAL A 19 9.34 1.20 7.61
C VAL A 19 9.34 2.69 7.95
N SER A 20 10.51 3.33 7.88
CA SER A 20 10.66 4.76 8.14
C SER A 20 9.83 5.60 7.16
N PHE A 21 9.73 5.19 5.90
CA PHE A 21 8.87 5.86 4.92
C PHE A 21 7.39 5.80 5.33
N LEU A 22 6.87 4.64 5.73
CA LEU A 22 5.47 4.50 6.16
C LEU A 22 5.17 5.37 7.39
N GLU A 23 6.08 5.39 8.37
CA GLU A 23 5.91 6.21 9.58
C GLU A 23 5.88 7.70 9.26
N ASN A 24 6.82 8.15 8.41
CA ASN A 24 6.89 9.54 7.99
C ASN A 24 5.66 9.94 7.18
N LEU A 25 5.20 9.09 6.25
CA LEU A 25 4.00 9.36 5.46
C LEU A 25 2.78 9.62 6.35
N GLY A 26 2.55 8.78 7.36
CA GLY A 26 1.47 8.98 8.33
C GLY A 26 1.61 10.28 9.14
N ILE A 27 2.85 10.66 9.51
CA ILE A 27 3.13 11.92 10.20
C ILE A 27 2.87 13.13 9.29
N GLU A 28 3.28 13.06 8.03
CA GLU A 28 3.07 14.14 7.06
C GLU A 28 1.58 14.36 6.78
N CYS A 29 0.74 13.32 6.75
CA CYS A 29 -0.72 13.48 6.70
C CYS A 29 -1.26 14.33 7.86
N LYS A 30 -0.72 14.16 9.07
CA LYS A 30 -1.08 14.98 10.24
C LYS A 30 -0.58 16.42 10.08
N LYS A 31 0.67 16.61 9.66
CA LYS A 31 1.25 17.95 9.47
C LYS A 31 0.52 18.74 8.39
N ALA A 32 0.02 18.07 7.36
CA ALA A 32 -0.79 18.66 6.29
C ALA A 32 -2.24 19.01 6.71
N GLY A 33 -2.58 18.95 8.00
CA GLY A 33 -3.90 19.31 8.53
C GLY A 33 -4.87 18.15 8.70
N GLY A 34 -4.45 16.92 8.39
CA GLY A 34 -5.20 15.70 8.66
C GLY A 34 -4.91 15.10 10.04
N HIS A 35 -5.04 13.77 10.14
CA HIS A 35 -4.64 13.01 11.32
C HIS A 35 -3.48 12.07 10.98
N LYS A 36 -2.80 11.57 12.02
CA LYS A 36 -1.74 10.58 11.82
C LYS A 36 -2.37 9.27 11.36
N ILE A 37 -2.02 8.83 10.16
CA ILE A 37 -2.45 7.53 9.62
C ILE A 37 -1.52 6.44 10.15
N ALA A 38 -2.07 5.32 10.63
CA ALA A 38 -1.26 4.20 11.08
C ALA A 38 -0.67 3.42 9.90
N ASN A 39 0.53 2.84 10.06
CA ASN A 39 1.18 2.04 9.00
C ASN A 39 0.26 0.93 8.45
N THR A 40 -0.52 0.27 9.33
CA THR A 40 -1.49 -0.75 8.92
C THR A 40 -2.60 -0.18 8.02
N GLU A 41 -3.03 1.05 8.26
CA GLU A 41 -4.06 1.70 7.44
C GLU A 41 -3.50 2.13 6.10
N ILE A 42 -2.25 2.62 6.05
CA ILE A 42 -1.54 2.93 4.81
C ILE A 42 -1.43 1.66 3.95
N VAL A 43 -0.87 0.58 4.51
CA VAL A 43 -0.72 -0.71 3.80
C VAL A 43 -2.08 -1.23 3.34
N ARG A 44 -3.10 -1.19 4.19
CA ARG A 44 -4.46 -1.62 3.80
C ARG A 44 -5.04 -0.76 2.68
N SER A 45 -4.79 0.55 2.68
CA SER A 45 -5.23 1.46 1.61
C SER A 45 -4.54 1.14 0.29
N LEU A 46 -3.25 0.79 0.32
CA LEU A 46 -2.49 0.37 -0.86
C LEU A 46 -3.03 -0.96 -1.41
N ILE A 47 -3.32 -1.94 -0.55
CA ILE A 47 -3.92 -3.21 -0.98
C ILE A 47 -5.30 -2.98 -1.61
N LYS A 48 -6.14 -2.13 -1.02
CA LYS A 48 -7.44 -1.78 -1.61
C LYS A 48 -7.30 -1.14 -2.99
N LEU A 49 -6.36 -0.19 -3.13
CA LEU A 49 -6.06 0.40 -4.44
C LEU A 49 -5.62 -0.68 -5.45
N LEU A 50 -4.76 -1.62 -5.05
CA LEU A 50 -4.35 -2.72 -5.92
C LEU A 50 -5.51 -3.64 -6.32
N MET A 51 -6.52 -3.83 -5.46
CA MET A 51 -7.73 -4.58 -5.80
C MET A 51 -8.60 -3.87 -6.83
N ASP A 52 -8.57 -2.55 -6.86
CA ASP A 52 -9.36 -1.72 -7.77
C ASP A 52 -8.67 -1.48 -9.13
N LEU A 53 -7.34 -1.64 -9.18
CA LEU A 53 -6.54 -1.46 -10.40
C LEU A 53 -6.73 -2.63 -11.38
N ASP A 54 -6.93 -2.31 -12.66
CA ASP A 54 -6.84 -3.29 -13.75
C ASP A 54 -5.38 -3.63 -14.06
N LEU A 55 -4.87 -4.62 -13.32
CA LEU A 55 -3.49 -5.05 -13.33
C LEU A 55 -3.30 -6.26 -14.26
N ASP A 56 -2.53 -6.06 -15.34
CA ASP A 56 -2.07 -7.16 -16.19
C ASP A 56 -0.95 -7.95 -15.49
N LEU A 57 -1.31 -9.13 -14.98
CA LEU A 57 -0.40 -10.05 -14.29
C LEU A 57 0.31 -11.04 -15.22
N SER A 58 0.13 -10.92 -16.54
CA SER A 58 0.71 -11.89 -17.48
C SER A 58 2.24 -11.88 -17.42
N ALA A 59 2.79 -13.08 -17.22
CA ALA A 59 4.23 -13.39 -17.28
C ALA A 59 5.15 -12.63 -16.30
N ILE A 60 4.62 -12.11 -15.19
CA ILE A 60 5.43 -11.49 -14.12
C ILE A 60 6.26 -12.56 -13.39
N LYS A 61 7.56 -12.29 -13.19
CA LYS A 61 8.54 -13.16 -12.54
C LYS A 61 9.32 -12.48 -11.42
N THR A 62 9.39 -11.16 -11.42
CA THR A 62 10.15 -10.40 -10.40
C THR A 62 9.30 -9.32 -9.73
N GLU A 63 9.79 -8.84 -8.59
CA GLU A 63 9.16 -7.73 -7.87
C GLU A 63 9.19 -6.44 -8.70
N GLU A 64 10.29 -6.19 -9.42
CA GLU A 64 10.44 -5.03 -10.30
C GLU A 64 9.46 -5.06 -11.47
N GLU A 65 9.21 -6.24 -12.05
CA GLU A 65 8.20 -6.42 -13.10
C GLU A 65 6.79 -6.11 -12.58
N LEU A 66 6.45 -6.58 -11.37
CA LEU A 66 5.19 -6.26 -10.73
C LEU A 66 5.07 -4.75 -10.47
N GLU A 67 6.12 -4.12 -9.96
CA GLU A 67 6.14 -2.68 -9.70
C GLU A 67 5.88 -1.87 -10.99
N MET A 68 6.49 -2.27 -12.12
CA MET A 68 6.24 -1.64 -13.41
C MET A 68 4.77 -1.76 -13.84
N ARG A 69 4.16 -2.93 -13.67
CA ARG A 69 2.75 -3.15 -14.02
C ARG A 69 1.81 -2.34 -13.13
N ILE A 70 2.11 -2.21 -11.83
CA ILE A 70 1.36 -1.37 -10.91
C ILE A 70 1.43 0.10 -11.35
N LYS A 71 2.63 0.60 -11.70
CA LYS A 71 2.82 1.98 -12.18
C LYS A 71 2.03 2.24 -13.46
N ASP A 72 2.03 1.31 -14.40
CA ASP A 72 1.29 1.46 -15.65
C ASP A 72 -0.22 1.41 -15.45
N ALA A 73 -0.73 0.55 -14.55
CA ALA A 73 -2.13 0.54 -14.17
C ALA A 73 -2.53 1.86 -13.49
N ALA A 74 -1.71 2.34 -12.54
CA ALA A 74 -1.96 3.58 -11.82
C ALA A 74 -2.02 4.82 -12.74
N ARG A 75 -1.23 4.86 -13.83
CA ARG A 75 -1.31 5.93 -14.85
C ARG A 75 -2.64 5.96 -15.60
N LYS A 76 -3.30 4.81 -15.71
CA LYS A 76 -4.60 4.67 -16.40
C LYS A 76 -5.78 4.86 -15.45
N TYR A 77 -5.54 4.74 -14.14
CA TYR A 77 -6.52 4.91 -13.08
C TYR A 77 -6.97 6.36 -12.99
N LYS A 78 -8.29 6.61 -13.09
CA LYS A 78 -8.92 7.94 -13.05
C LYS A 78 -9.73 8.12 -11.78
#